data_AF-A0A2P8HH78-F1
#
_entry.id   AF-A0A2P8HH78-F1
#
_cell.length_a   1.000
_cell.length_b   1.000
_cell.length_c   1.000
_cell.angle_alpha   90.00
_cell.angle_beta   90.00
_cell.angle_gamma   90.00
#
_symmetry.space_group_name_H-M   'P 1'
#
loop_
_entity.id
_entity.type
_entity.pdbx_description
1 polymer ?
#
loop_
_entity_poly.entity_id
_entity_poly.type
_entity_poly.pdbx_seq_one_letter_code
_entity_poly.pdbx_strand_id
1 'polypeptide(L)' 'MLTLGVININIMQQGTVKFFNESKGFGFITPSNGGPDIFVHVSGITGELRENDRVSYEVENGKKGLNAVNVKVI' A
#
# COMPACT_ATOMS: atom_id res chain seq x y z
N MET A 1 -14.71 20.60 -25.94
CA MET A 1 -14.51 19.31 -25.22
C MET A 1 -13.43 19.58 -24.19
N LEU A 2 -13.81 19.99 -22.98
CA LEU A 2 -12.87 20.29 -21.91
C LEU A 2 -12.11 19.00 -21.60
N THR A 3 -10.79 18.98 -21.81
CA THR A 3 -9.93 17.93 -21.26
C THR A 3 -10.06 18.05 -19.75
N LEU A 4 -10.86 17.16 -19.13
CA LEU A 4 -10.81 16.98 -17.68
C LEU A 4 -9.34 16.81 -17.34
N GLY A 5 -8.76 17.80 -16.65
CA GLY A 5 -7.47 17.65 -16.03
C GLY A 5 -7.50 16.37 -15.23
N VAL A 6 -6.53 15.50 -15.47
CA VAL A 6 -6.36 14.25 -14.74
C VAL A 6 -6.30 14.63 -13.26
N ILE A 7 -7.43 14.51 -12.56
CA ILE A 7 -7.44 14.51 -11.12
C ILE A 7 -6.60 13.29 -10.79
N ASN A 8 -5.43 13.47 -10.18
CA ASN A 8 -4.70 12.36 -9.59
C ASN A 8 -5.56 11.85 -8.43
N ILE A 9 -6.54 11.01 -8.74
CA ILE A 9 -7.31 10.30 -7.74
C ILE A 9 -6.42 9.15 -7.32
N ASN A 10 -5.69 9.32 -6.22
CA ASN A 10 -5.04 8.20 -5.56
C ASN A 10 -6.15 7.26 -5.11
N ILE A 11 -6.36 6.18 -5.85
CA ILE A 11 -7.39 5.19 -5.55
C ILE A 11 -6.93 4.44 -4.29
N MET A 12 -7.64 4.65 -3.19
CA MET A 12 -7.49 3.89 -1.96
C MET A 12 -7.85 2.42 -2.22
N GLN A 13 -6.91 1.52 -1.96
CA GLN A 13 -7.07 0.07 -2.04
C GLN A 13 -7.08 -0.54 -0.64
N GLN A 14 -7.55 -1.78 -0.54
CA GLN A 14 -7.56 -2.57 0.68
C GLN A 14 -6.80 -3.88 0.48
N GLY A 15 -6.29 -4.43 1.57
CA GLY A 15 -5.53 -5.66 1.55
C GLY A 15 -5.23 -6.18 2.95
N THR A 16 -4.50 -7.28 2.99
CA THR A 16 -4.02 -7.90 4.23
C THR A 16 -2.49 -7.92 4.21
N VAL A 17 -1.87 -7.54 5.33
CA VAL A 17 -0.42 -7.63 5.48
C VAL A 17 -0.02 -9.09 5.47
N LYS A 18 0.69 -9.50 4.43
CA LYS A 18 1.17 -10.87 4.27
C LYS A 18 2.36 -11.17 5.16
N PHE A 19 3.29 -10.22 5.26
CA PHE A 19 4.36 -10.21 6.24
C PHE A 19 4.86 -8.78 6.42
N PHE A 20 5.36 -8.48 7.62
CA PHE A 20 6.12 -7.26 7.87
C PHE A 20 7.31 -7.58 8.77
N ASN A 21 8.51 -7.16 8.36
CA ASN A 21 9.71 -7.28 9.17
C ASN A 21 10.03 -5.92 9.78
N GLU A 22 9.66 -5.74 11.05
CA GLU A 22 9.85 -4.49 11.79
C GLU A 22 11.34 -4.09 11.86
N SER A 23 12.23 -5.04 12.13
CA SER A 23 13.68 -4.77 12.20
C SER A 23 14.26 -4.25 10.88
N LYS A 24 13.75 -4.72 9.74
CA LYS A 24 14.20 -4.30 8.41
C LYS A 24 13.35 -3.18 7.80
N GLY A 25 12.20 -2.85 8.39
CA GLY A 25 11.30 -1.78 7.97
C GLY A 25 10.58 -2.03 6.64
N PHE A 26 10.32 -3.28 6.25
CA PHE A 26 9.58 -3.58 5.01
C PHE A 26 8.73 -4.84 5.12
N GLY A 27 7.75 -4.94 4.22
CA GLY A 27 6.86 -6.08 4.11
C GLY A 27 6.10 -6.10 2.79
N PHE A 28 5.04 -6.88 2.76
CA PHE A 28 4.15 -7.02 1.61
C PHE A 28 2.68 -7.07 2.03
N ILE A 29 1.82 -6.50 1.20
CA ILE A 29 0.37 -6.51 1.36
C ILE A 29 -0.23 -7.30 0.20
N THR A 30 -1.08 -8.28 0.50
CA THR A 30 -1.87 -8.97 -0.50
C THR A 30 -3.16 -8.18 -0.75
N PRO A 31 -3.42 -7.68 -1.98
CA PRO A 31 -4.62 -6.90 -2.28
C PRO A 31 -5.91 -7.72 -2.14
N SER A 32 -6.98 -7.11 -1.61
CA SER A 32 -8.28 -7.78 -1.45
C SER A 32 -8.98 -8.05 -2.79
N ASN A 33 -8.68 -7.27 -3.83
CA ASN A 33 -9.16 -7.48 -5.20
C ASN A 33 -8.33 -8.51 -5.98
N GLY A 34 -7.33 -9.13 -5.35
CA GLY A 34 -6.39 -10.04 -5.99
C GLY A 34 -5.29 -9.32 -6.78
N GLY A 35 -4.41 -10.10 -7.41
CA GLY A 35 -3.23 -9.58 -8.10
C GLY A 35 -1.92 -9.80 -7.33
N PRO A 36 -0.82 -9.18 -7.77
CA PRO A 36 0.49 -9.37 -7.15
C PRO A 36 0.56 -8.68 -5.77
N ASP A 37 1.39 -9.23 -4.89
CA ASP A 37 1.67 -8.62 -3.60
C ASP A 37 2.34 -7.24 -3.79
N ILE A 38 1.86 -6.25 -3.03
CA ILE A 38 2.33 -4.87 -3.08
C ILE A 38 3.39 -4.69 -2.01
N PHE A 39 4.53 -4.12 -2.39
CA PHE A 39 5.61 -3.81 -1.45
C PHE A 39 5.19 -2.68 -0.51
N VAL A 40 5.57 -2.76 0.77
CA VAL A 40 5.38 -1.67 1.74
C VAL A 40 6.68 -1.41 2.48
N HIS A 41 7.04 -0.13 2.62
CA HIS A 41 8.15 0.34 3.45
C HIS A 41 7.62 1.09 4.67
N VAL A 42 8.35 1.03 5.79
CA VAL A 42 7.97 1.67 7.06
C VAL A 42 7.68 3.17 6.92
N SER A 43 8.34 3.86 5.98
CA SER A 43 8.09 5.28 5.73
C SER A 43 6.70 5.59 5.16
N GLY A 44 6.01 4.59 4.60
CA GLY A 44 4.66 4.73 4.06
C GLY A 44 3.56 4.38 5.06
N ILE A 45 3.91 3.98 6.28
CA ILE A 45 3.00 3.48 7.30
C ILE A 45 2.70 4.59 8.32
N THR A 46 1.43 4.77 8.64
CA THR A 46 1.02 5.60 9.78
C THR A 46 0.69 4.69 10.97
N GLY A 47 1.60 4.63 11.94
CA GLY A 47 1.45 3.79 13.14
C GLY A 47 2.25 2.48 13.05
N GLU A 48 1.75 1.45 13.73
CA GLU A 48 2.32 0.09 13.70
C GLU A 48 1.63 -0.76 12.64
N LEU A 49 2.38 -1.70 12.06
CA LEU A 49 1.88 -2.64 11.06
C LEU A 49 2.32 -4.05 11.43
N ARG A 50 1.38 -4.98 11.55
CA ARG A 50 1.66 -6.37 11.91
C ARG A 50 1.17 -7.32 10.82
N GLU A 51 1.74 -8.51 10.81
CA GLU A 51 1.28 -9.58 9.93
C GLU A 51 -0.20 -9.91 10.20
N ASN A 52 -0.96 -10.16 9.13
CA ASN A 52 -2.40 -10.40 9.11
C ASN A 52 -3.30 -9.17 9.39
N ASP A 53 -2.74 -7.98 9.60
CA ASP A 53 -3.55 -6.76 9.70
C ASP A 53 -4.29 -6.49 8.39
N ARG A 54 -5.55 -6.08 8.50
CA ARG A 54 -6.27 -5.49 7.37
C ARG A 54 -5.89 -4.02 7.26
N VAL A 55 -5.64 -3.57 6.04
CA VAL A 55 -5.17 -2.21 5.79
C VAL A 55 -5.87 -1.56 4.62
N SER A 56 -5.92 -0.23 4.68
CA SER A 56 -6.14 0.64 3.54
C SER A 56 -4.85 1.34 3.15
N TYR A 57 -4.62 1.52 1.85
CA TYR A 57 -3.40 2.11 1.30
C TYR A 57 -3.62 2.69 -0.09
N GLU A 58 -2.76 3.59 -0.50
CA GLU A 58 -2.64 4.05 -1.88
C GLU A 58 -1.47 3.33 -2.55
N VAL A 59 -1.49 3.25 -3.88
CA VAL A 59 -0.41 2.61 -4.64
C VAL A 59 0.30 3.63 -5.52
N GLU A 60 1.62 3.65 -5.42
CA GLU A 60 2.50 4.49 -6.23
C GLU A 60 3.55 3.66 -6.97
N ASN A 61 4.06 4.21 -8.08
CA ASN A 61 5.18 3.60 -8.80
C ASN A 61 6.49 3.91 -8.09
N GLY A 62 7.07 2.90 -7.44
CA GLY A 62 8.40 2.96 -6.84
C GLY A 62 9.50 2.45 -7.78
N LYS A 63 10.76 2.62 -7.37
CA LYS A 63 11.94 2.14 -8.12
C LYS A 63 11.98 0.63 -8.36
N LYS A 64 11.22 -0.14 -7.57
CA LYS A 64 11.19 -1.62 -7.58
C LYS A 64 9.80 -2.18 -7.92
N GLY A 65 8.92 -1.37 -8.51
CA GLY A 65 7.53 -1.73 -8.78
C GLY A 65 6.56 -0.99 -7.86
N LEU A 66 5.34 -1.51 -7.76
CA LEU A 66 4.25 -0.91 -6.99
C LEU A 66 4.58 -0.88 -5.50
N ASN A 67 4.41 0.30 -4.89
CA ASN A 67 4.64 0.55 -3.48
C ASN A 67 3.37 1.05 -2.82
N ALA A 68 3.04 0.49 -1.65
CA ALA A 68 1.95 0.97 -0.82
C ALA A 68 2.42 2.18 0.00
N VAL A 69 1.63 3.25 -0.05
CA VAL A 69 1.83 4.49 0.71
C VAL A 69 0.55 4.85 1.45
N ASN A 70 0.65 5.77 2.42
CA ASN A 70 -0.47 6.19 3.27
C ASN A 70 -1.18 4.99 3.95
N VAL A 71 -0.40 3.96 4.32
CA VAL A 71 -0.90 2.69 4.84
C VAL A 71 -1.44 2.87 6.26
N LYS A 72 -2.67 2.41 6.48
CA LYS A 72 -3.37 2.47 7.77
C LYS A 72 -4.13 1.18 8.03
N VAL A 73 -4.04 0.66 9.25
CA VAL A 73 -4.84 -0.46 9.74
C VAL A 73 -6.32 -0.04 9.82
N ILE A 74 -7.23 -0.93 9.41
CA ILE A 74 -8.69 -0.72 9.40
C ILE A 74 -9.44 -1.69 10.32
#